data_AF-A0A923D5I4-F1
#
_entry.id   AF-A0A923D5I4-F1
#
_cell.length_a   1.000
_cell.length_b   1.000
_cell.length_c   1.000
_cell.angle_alpha   90.00
_cell.angle_beta   90.00
_cell.angle_gamma   90.00
#
_symmetry.space_group_name_H-M   'P 1'
#
loop_
_entity.id
_entity.type
_entity.pdbx_description
1 polymer ?
#
loop_
_entity_poly.entity_id
_entity_poly.type
_entity_poly.pdbx_seq_one_letter_code
_entity_poly.pdbx_strand_id
1 'polypeptide(L)'
;GNLDILAHLRGAQQLLLDLYDAPEEVDRLVRETTQAWLECYDKLSDLITPAGRGITCWGPCWSSGSGYMLQSDVSYMISPKMFERFALPDLAACCEMMDYAFYHLDGKGQISHLDMLLSLPRLRGIQWVPGDGNPPPEHWLPLLKRIRDSGKLCQVTVSPHGALTILRELGGQGFAFVIGESQLTPEEGAEFLKQLKPFTNHQPSLYTAALPV
;
A
#
# COMPACT_ATOMS: atom_id res chain seq x y z
N GLY A 1 -1.62 7.71 -8.14
CA GLY A 1 -2.70 7.01 -8.84
C GLY A 1 -3.00 7.64 -10.17
N ASN A 2 -3.80 6.95 -10.98
CA ASN A 2 -4.10 7.40 -12.34
C ASN A 2 -4.98 8.67 -12.33
N LEU A 3 -5.86 8.80 -11.34
CA LEU A 3 -6.60 10.04 -11.08
C LEU A 3 -5.69 11.20 -10.63
N ASP A 4 -4.58 10.91 -9.93
CA ASP A 4 -3.62 11.94 -9.53
C ASP A 4 -2.84 12.47 -10.74
N ILE A 5 -2.60 11.65 -11.76
CA ILE A 5 -2.00 12.12 -13.04
C ILE A 5 -2.89 13.22 -13.64
N LEU A 6 -4.22 13.01 -13.66
CA LEU A 6 -5.15 14.04 -14.11
C LEU A 6 -5.13 15.26 -13.21
N ALA A 7 -5.04 15.10 -11.89
CA ALA A 7 -4.94 16.22 -10.96
C ALA A 7 -3.70 17.08 -11.23
N HIS A 8 -2.58 16.47 -11.61
CA HIS A 8 -1.36 17.18 -11.98
C HIS A 8 -1.46 17.88 -13.34
N LEU A 9 -2.12 17.27 -14.33
CA LEU A 9 -2.29 17.85 -15.66
C LEU A 9 -3.33 18.98 -15.68
N ARG A 10 -4.44 18.81 -14.95
CA ARG A 10 -5.58 19.73 -14.93
C ARG A 10 -5.51 20.78 -13.84
N GLY A 11 -4.79 20.47 -12.76
CA GLY A 11 -4.85 21.17 -11.48
C GLY A 11 -5.90 20.53 -10.55
N ALA A 12 -5.51 20.23 -9.32
CA ALA A 12 -6.34 19.49 -8.37
C ALA A 12 -7.71 20.14 -8.12
N GLN A 13 -7.74 21.46 -7.86
CA GLN A 13 -9.00 22.18 -7.64
C GLN A 13 -9.95 22.09 -8.83
N GLN A 14 -9.41 22.20 -10.03
CA GLN A 14 -10.22 22.20 -11.24
C GLN A 14 -10.71 20.79 -11.57
N LEU A 15 -9.87 19.76 -11.39
CA LEU A 15 -10.33 18.38 -11.48
C LEU A 15 -11.49 18.11 -10.52
N LEU A 16 -11.44 18.60 -9.27
CA LEU A 16 -12.53 18.40 -8.31
C LEU A 16 -13.86 19.02 -8.78
N LEU A 17 -13.83 20.14 -9.50
CA LEU A 17 -15.03 20.71 -10.13
C LEU A 17 -15.47 19.85 -11.33
N ASP A 18 -14.52 19.44 -12.17
CA ASP A 18 -14.78 18.63 -13.36
C ASP A 18 -15.39 17.25 -13.01
N LEU A 19 -15.10 16.68 -11.83
CA LEU A 19 -15.75 15.46 -11.30
C LEU A 19 -17.28 15.60 -11.14
N TYR A 20 -17.79 16.84 -11.07
CA TYR A 20 -19.22 17.14 -10.99
C TYR A 20 -19.75 17.72 -12.31
N ASP A 21 -19.02 18.65 -12.90
CA ASP A 21 -19.47 19.41 -14.08
C ASP A 21 -19.32 18.63 -15.39
N ALA A 22 -18.32 17.74 -15.49
CA ALA A 22 -18.03 16.96 -16.69
C ALA A 22 -17.59 15.50 -16.38
N PRO A 23 -18.39 14.74 -15.61
CA PRO A 23 -17.92 13.47 -15.05
C PRO A 23 -17.69 12.39 -16.11
N GLU A 24 -18.41 12.40 -17.23
CA GLU A 24 -18.18 11.46 -18.34
C GLU A 24 -16.84 11.69 -19.03
N GLU A 25 -16.39 12.95 -19.07
CA GLU A 25 -15.09 13.31 -19.63
C GLU A 25 -13.96 12.90 -18.68
N VAL A 26 -14.15 13.07 -17.37
CA VAL A 26 -13.22 12.54 -16.37
C VAL A 26 -13.12 11.01 -16.49
N ASP A 27 -14.23 10.29 -16.63
CA ASP A 27 -14.21 8.83 -16.85
C ASP A 27 -13.40 8.43 -18.09
N ARG A 28 -13.56 9.17 -19.21
CA ARG A 28 -12.79 8.94 -20.43
C ARG A 28 -11.30 9.13 -20.18
N LEU A 29 -10.92 10.24 -19.55
CA LEU A 29 -9.54 10.59 -19.26
C LEU A 29 -8.89 9.62 -18.27
N VAL A 30 -9.61 9.16 -17.24
CA VAL A 30 -9.11 8.16 -16.29
C VAL A 30 -8.82 6.83 -17.00
N ARG A 31 -9.67 6.40 -17.93
CA ARG A 31 -9.41 5.19 -18.73
C ARG A 31 -8.14 5.34 -19.59
N GLU A 32 -7.96 6.51 -20.22
CA GLU A 32 -6.78 6.78 -21.05
C GLU A 32 -5.49 6.83 -20.22
N THR A 33 -5.49 7.50 -19.06
CA THR A 33 -4.33 7.52 -18.18
C THR A 33 -4.04 6.15 -17.57
N THR A 34 -5.08 5.36 -17.27
CA THR A 34 -4.92 3.99 -16.81
C THR A 34 -4.25 3.12 -17.86
N GLN A 35 -4.69 3.18 -19.12
CA GLN A 35 -4.06 2.43 -20.20
C GLN A 35 -2.59 2.81 -20.38
N ALA A 36 -2.29 4.11 -20.36
CA ALA A 36 -0.90 4.59 -20.44
C ALA A 36 -0.06 4.12 -19.24
N TRP A 37 -0.62 4.11 -18.03
CA TRP A 37 0.06 3.61 -16.83
C TRP A 37 0.37 2.11 -16.95
N LEU A 38 -0.60 1.30 -17.40
CA LEU A 38 -0.42 -0.14 -17.58
C LEU A 38 0.68 -0.44 -18.60
N GLU A 39 0.69 0.26 -19.73
CA GLU A 39 1.74 0.11 -20.75
C GLU A 39 3.13 0.50 -20.23
N CYS A 40 3.22 1.56 -19.43
CA CYS A 40 4.48 1.97 -18.80
C CYS A 40 4.95 0.93 -17.78
N TYR A 41 4.04 0.43 -16.95
CA TYR A 41 4.35 -0.59 -15.97
C TYR A 41 4.85 -1.88 -16.63
N ASP A 42 4.18 -2.35 -17.68
CA ASP A 42 4.55 -3.55 -18.43
C ASP A 42 5.95 -3.43 -19.04
N LYS A 43 6.25 -2.32 -19.72
CA LYS A 43 7.58 -2.04 -20.28
C LYS A 43 8.67 -2.00 -19.22
N LEU A 44 8.41 -1.41 -18.06
CA LEU A 44 9.38 -1.38 -16.96
C LEU A 44 9.56 -2.78 -16.35
N SER A 45 8.47 -3.53 -16.20
CA SER A 45 8.48 -4.90 -15.71
C SER A 45 9.33 -5.81 -16.62
N ASP A 46 9.18 -5.70 -17.94
CA ASP A 46 9.96 -6.45 -18.93
C ASP A 46 11.47 -6.17 -18.84
N LEU A 47 11.85 -4.94 -18.49
CA LEU A 47 13.26 -4.57 -18.33
C LEU A 47 13.86 -5.09 -17.01
N ILE A 48 13.07 -5.15 -15.94
CA ILE A 48 13.56 -5.46 -14.59
C ILE A 48 13.49 -6.95 -14.28
N THR A 49 12.41 -7.63 -14.68
CA THR A 49 12.13 -9.03 -14.33
C THR A 49 13.23 -10.01 -14.75
N PRO A 50 13.90 -9.88 -15.93
CA PRO A 50 14.99 -10.78 -16.33
C PRO A 50 16.18 -10.82 -15.36
N ALA A 51 16.37 -9.81 -14.50
CA ALA A 51 17.41 -9.83 -13.49
C ALA A 51 17.16 -10.88 -12.38
N GLY A 52 15.91 -11.34 -12.21
CA GLY A 52 15.56 -12.42 -11.30
C GLY A 52 15.77 -12.11 -9.81
N ARG A 53 15.77 -10.84 -9.39
CA ARG A 53 16.03 -10.42 -8.00
C ARG A 53 14.76 -10.08 -7.21
N GLY A 54 13.59 -10.34 -7.80
CA GLY A 54 12.32 -9.81 -7.32
C GLY A 54 12.24 -8.29 -7.51
N ILE A 55 11.21 -7.69 -6.95
CA ILE A 55 10.95 -6.26 -7.07
C ILE A 55 10.67 -5.62 -5.71
N THR A 56 10.90 -4.32 -5.64
CA THR A 56 10.49 -3.45 -4.53
C THR A 56 10.08 -2.10 -5.11
N CYS A 57 9.34 -1.32 -4.32
CA CYS A 57 9.04 0.07 -4.64
C CYS A 57 9.34 0.96 -3.43
N TRP A 58 8.79 2.17 -3.41
CA TRP A 58 9.05 3.17 -2.36
C TRP A 58 8.59 2.70 -0.97
N GLY A 59 7.50 1.93 -0.88
CA GLY A 59 7.14 1.19 0.33
C GLY A 59 8.01 -0.07 0.39
N PRO A 60 8.96 -0.21 1.33
CA PRO A 60 10.03 -1.21 1.29
C PRO A 60 9.50 -2.62 1.58
N CYS A 61 8.74 -3.16 0.63
CA CYS A 61 8.20 -4.50 0.60
C CYS A 61 8.79 -5.22 -0.62
N TRP A 62 9.53 -6.30 -0.36
CA TRP A 62 10.02 -7.15 -1.42
C TRP A 62 8.94 -8.13 -1.87
N SER A 63 8.85 -8.36 -3.18
CA SER A 63 8.00 -9.41 -3.75
C SER A 63 8.75 -10.21 -4.81
N SER A 64 8.39 -11.48 -4.93
CA SER A 64 9.02 -12.44 -5.86
C SER A 64 8.46 -12.38 -7.28
N GLY A 65 7.31 -11.72 -7.48
CA GLY A 65 6.66 -11.52 -8.77
C GLY A 65 6.33 -10.05 -9.01
N SER A 66 5.45 -9.76 -9.98
CA SER A 66 5.03 -8.40 -10.31
C SER A 66 4.25 -7.74 -9.15
N GLY A 67 4.33 -6.42 -9.01
CA GLY A 67 3.83 -5.72 -7.84
C GLY A 67 4.29 -4.26 -7.75
N TYR A 68 3.52 -3.47 -7.02
CA TYR A 68 3.78 -2.04 -6.81
C TYR A 68 2.90 -1.54 -5.66
N MET A 69 3.24 -0.35 -5.15
CA MET A 69 2.40 0.39 -4.22
C MET A 69 1.53 1.37 -5.00
N LEU A 70 0.29 0.97 -5.28
CA LEU A 70 -0.74 1.83 -5.85
C LEU A 70 -1.14 2.90 -4.83
N GLN A 71 -1.62 4.05 -5.30
CA GLN A 71 -2.12 5.13 -4.45
C GLN A 71 -3.18 5.93 -5.19
N SER A 72 -4.00 6.70 -4.47
CA SER A 72 -4.78 7.80 -5.05
C SER A 72 -4.93 8.92 -4.02
N ASP A 73 -4.15 9.98 -4.16
CA ASP A 73 -4.13 11.07 -3.17
C ASP A 73 -5.40 11.92 -3.26
N VAL A 74 -5.94 12.09 -4.48
CA VAL A 74 -7.25 12.73 -4.73
C VAL A 74 -8.37 12.03 -3.94
N SER A 75 -8.23 10.75 -3.62
CA SER A 75 -9.22 9.99 -2.85
C SER A 75 -9.50 10.60 -1.47
N TYR A 76 -8.54 11.34 -0.89
CA TYR A 76 -8.74 12.07 0.36
C TYR A 76 -9.81 13.17 0.25
N MET A 77 -10.01 13.73 -0.94
CA MET A 77 -10.86 14.90 -1.19
C MET A 77 -12.23 14.56 -1.78
N ILE A 78 -12.51 13.28 -2.03
CA ILE A 78 -13.74 12.84 -2.73
C ILE A 78 -14.57 11.86 -1.90
N SER A 79 -15.87 11.83 -2.16
CA SER A 79 -16.80 10.93 -1.48
C SER A 79 -16.63 9.46 -1.92
N PRO A 80 -17.09 8.48 -1.13
CA PRO A 80 -17.06 7.07 -1.53
C PRO A 80 -17.73 6.79 -2.89
N LYS A 81 -18.82 7.49 -3.21
CA LYS A 81 -19.49 7.37 -4.51
C LYS A 81 -18.60 7.84 -5.68
N MET A 82 -17.83 8.90 -5.45
CA MET A 82 -16.87 9.38 -6.44
C MET A 82 -15.66 8.45 -6.55
N PHE A 83 -15.16 7.94 -5.42
CA PHE A 83 -14.10 6.93 -5.42
C PHE A 83 -14.50 5.67 -6.20
N GLU A 84 -15.70 5.15 -5.96
CA GLU A 84 -16.26 4.00 -6.67
C GLU A 84 -16.31 4.21 -8.19
N ARG A 85 -16.65 5.43 -8.64
CA ARG A 85 -16.72 5.77 -10.07
C ARG A 85 -15.34 5.99 -10.69
N PHE A 86 -14.51 6.82 -10.06
CA PHE A 86 -13.34 7.42 -10.71
C PHE A 86 -12.00 6.83 -10.30
N ALA A 87 -11.93 6.10 -9.18
CA ALA A 87 -10.68 5.54 -8.66
C ALA A 87 -10.70 3.99 -8.61
N LEU A 88 -11.79 3.41 -8.14
CA LEU A 88 -11.89 1.96 -7.95
C LEU A 88 -11.68 1.15 -9.24
N PRO A 89 -12.22 1.54 -10.42
CA PRO A 89 -12.01 0.79 -11.65
C PRO A 89 -10.56 0.81 -12.12
N ASP A 90 -9.83 1.91 -11.96
CA ASP A 90 -8.41 1.98 -12.31
C ASP A 90 -7.57 1.12 -11.37
N LEU A 91 -7.84 1.18 -10.07
CA LEU A 91 -7.15 0.36 -9.08
C LEU A 91 -7.38 -1.14 -9.33
N ALA A 92 -8.61 -1.52 -9.70
CA ALA A 92 -8.91 -2.89 -10.09
C ALA A 92 -8.09 -3.32 -11.32
N ALA A 93 -8.05 -2.51 -12.38
CA ALA A 93 -7.29 -2.80 -13.59
C ALA A 93 -5.77 -2.94 -13.31
N CYS A 94 -5.21 -2.05 -12.49
CA CYS A 94 -3.82 -2.14 -12.06
C CYS A 94 -3.54 -3.41 -11.23
N CYS A 95 -4.46 -3.80 -10.35
CA CYS A 95 -4.33 -5.02 -9.54
C CYS A 95 -4.32 -6.29 -10.40
N GLU A 96 -5.08 -6.34 -11.49
CA GLU A 96 -5.11 -7.52 -12.38
C GLU A 96 -3.77 -7.78 -13.09
N MET A 97 -2.97 -6.73 -13.33
CA MET A 97 -1.65 -6.83 -13.96
C MET A 97 -0.54 -7.31 -13.01
N MET A 98 -0.82 -7.44 -11.72
CA MET A 98 0.18 -7.66 -10.68
C MET A 98 -0.13 -8.86 -9.80
N ASP A 99 0.91 -9.55 -9.34
CA ASP A 99 0.78 -10.61 -8.33
C ASP A 99 0.67 -10.04 -6.91
N TYR A 100 1.40 -8.95 -6.65
CA TYR A 100 1.58 -8.34 -5.33
C TYR A 100 1.24 -6.85 -5.33
N ALA A 101 0.05 -6.48 -5.81
CA ALA A 101 -0.44 -5.10 -5.69
C ALA A 101 -0.71 -4.75 -4.21
N PHE A 102 -0.18 -3.61 -3.77
CA PHE A 102 -0.50 -2.98 -2.49
C PHE A 102 -1.14 -1.62 -2.73
N TYR A 103 -1.92 -1.14 -1.77
CA TYR A 103 -2.48 0.21 -1.80
C TYR A 103 -1.99 1.04 -0.63
N HIS A 104 -1.50 2.24 -0.92
CA HIS A 104 -1.12 3.27 0.03
C HIS A 104 -2.36 4.03 0.51
N LEU A 105 -2.85 3.69 1.70
CA LEU A 105 -3.96 4.36 2.35
C LEU A 105 -3.43 5.50 3.22
N ASP A 106 -3.32 6.68 2.61
CA ASP A 106 -2.77 7.88 3.25
C ASP A 106 -3.83 8.74 3.92
N GLY A 107 -3.76 8.78 5.25
CA GLY A 107 -4.56 9.65 6.08
C GLY A 107 -5.95 9.10 6.36
N LYS A 108 -6.48 9.51 7.53
CA LYS A 108 -7.81 9.09 8.01
C LYS A 108 -8.97 9.40 7.05
N GLY A 109 -8.83 10.41 6.18
CA GLY A 109 -9.83 10.75 5.18
C GLY A 109 -10.14 9.59 4.22
N GLN A 110 -9.14 8.76 3.91
CA GLN A 110 -9.33 7.64 2.99
C GLN A 110 -9.96 6.40 3.64
N ILE A 111 -10.11 6.34 4.97
CA ILE A 111 -10.69 5.18 5.66
C ILE A 111 -12.12 4.88 5.15
N SER A 112 -12.85 5.90 4.70
CA SER A 112 -14.20 5.73 4.12
C SER A 112 -14.24 4.89 2.85
N HIS A 113 -13.11 4.72 2.16
CA HIS A 113 -12.96 3.91 0.94
C HIS A 113 -12.42 2.51 1.20
N LEU A 114 -12.04 2.20 2.44
CA LEU A 114 -11.30 0.98 2.79
C LEU A 114 -12.04 -0.30 2.37
N ASP A 115 -13.35 -0.41 2.60
CA ASP A 115 -14.07 -1.65 2.26
C ASP A 115 -14.06 -1.95 0.76
N MET A 116 -14.14 -0.91 -0.08
CA MET A 116 -14.03 -1.06 -1.53
C MET A 116 -12.65 -1.58 -1.91
N LEU A 117 -11.58 -1.04 -1.30
CA LEU A 117 -10.22 -1.53 -1.51
C LEU A 117 -10.06 -2.99 -1.05
N LEU A 118 -10.56 -3.34 0.14
CA LEU A 118 -10.49 -4.71 0.67
C LEU A 118 -11.29 -5.70 -0.19
N SER A 119 -12.33 -5.24 -0.90
CA SER A 119 -13.12 -6.06 -1.82
C SER A 119 -12.37 -6.46 -3.10
N LEU A 120 -11.28 -5.76 -3.47
CA LEU A 120 -10.51 -6.06 -4.67
C LEU A 120 -9.77 -7.41 -4.50
N PRO A 121 -10.09 -8.47 -5.26
CA PRO A 121 -9.56 -9.81 -5.01
C PRO A 121 -8.03 -9.89 -5.21
N ARG A 122 -7.51 -9.17 -6.20
CA ARG A 122 -6.08 -9.13 -6.56
C ARG A 122 -5.25 -8.16 -5.72
N LEU A 123 -5.87 -7.26 -4.96
CA LEU A 123 -5.14 -6.43 -4.00
C LEU A 123 -4.61 -7.31 -2.87
N ARG A 124 -3.31 -7.28 -2.59
CA ARG A 124 -2.69 -8.14 -1.56
C ARG A 124 -2.61 -7.50 -0.20
N GLY A 125 -2.46 -6.18 -0.15
CA GLY A 125 -2.32 -5.51 1.13
C GLY A 125 -2.56 -4.02 1.09
N ILE A 126 -2.66 -3.46 2.28
CA ILE A 126 -2.80 -2.04 2.54
C ILE A 126 -1.57 -1.58 3.31
N GLN A 127 -0.91 -0.54 2.82
CA GLN A 127 -0.04 0.27 3.65
C GLN A 127 -0.91 1.31 4.36
N TRP A 128 -0.88 1.31 5.69
CA TRP A 128 -1.60 2.30 6.48
C TRP A 128 -0.66 3.42 6.93
N VAL A 129 -0.98 4.66 6.55
CA VAL A 129 -0.31 5.87 7.03
C VAL A 129 -1.35 6.77 7.69
N PRO A 130 -1.22 7.07 9.01
CA PRO A 130 -2.19 7.91 9.72
C PRO A 130 -2.36 9.34 9.17
N GLY A 131 -1.34 9.84 8.46
CA GLY A 131 -1.22 11.23 8.02
C GLY A 131 -0.72 12.15 9.13
N ASP A 132 -0.19 13.32 8.74
CA ASP A 132 0.45 14.25 9.67
C ASP A 132 -0.48 14.69 10.82
N GLY A 133 0.11 14.86 12.00
CA GLY A 133 -0.60 15.25 13.22
C GLY A 133 -1.54 14.20 13.85
N ASN A 134 -1.61 12.97 13.32
CA ASN A 134 -2.41 11.89 13.90
C ASN A 134 -1.56 10.91 14.73
N PRO A 135 -2.17 10.15 15.67
CA PRO A 135 -1.46 9.12 16.43
C PRO A 135 -0.80 8.06 15.53
N PRO A 136 0.30 7.42 15.99
CA PRO A 136 1.03 6.44 15.19
C PRO A 136 0.20 5.15 14.98
N PRO A 137 0.57 4.28 14.01
CA PRO A 137 -0.26 3.15 13.61
C PRO A 137 -0.74 2.23 14.73
N GLU A 138 0.05 2.01 15.78
CA GLU A 138 -0.32 1.19 16.94
C GLU A 138 -1.49 1.75 17.77
N HIS A 139 -1.93 2.99 17.53
CA HIS A 139 -3.17 3.55 18.10
C HIS A 139 -4.41 3.24 17.24
N TRP A 140 -4.23 2.66 16.05
CA TRP A 140 -5.29 2.34 15.10
C TRP A 140 -5.58 0.83 15.04
N LEU A 141 -5.40 0.11 16.16
CA LEU A 141 -5.56 -1.34 16.23
C LEU A 141 -6.87 -1.87 15.62
N PRO A 142 -8.06 -1.24 15.81
CA PRO A 142 -9.28 -1.71 15.16
C PRO A 142 -9.22 -1.65 13.63
N LEU A 143 -8.57 -0.63 13.06
CA LEU A 143 -8.37 -0.49 11.62
C LEU A 143 -7.40 -1.54 11.08
N LEU A 144 -6.27 -1.72 11.77
CA LEU A 144 -5.27 -2.74 11.43
C LEU A 144 -5.88 -4.15 11.48
N LYS A 145 -6.69 -4.41 12.51
CA LYS A 145 -7.44 -5.67 12.65
C LYS A 145 -8.41 -5.87 11.49
N ARG A 146 -9.16 -4.83 11.09
CA ARG A 146 -10.10 -4.90 9.96
C ARG A 146 -9.40 -5.22 8.65
N ILE A 147 -8.25 -4.59 8.37
CA ILE A 147 -7.43 -4.89 7.19
C ILE A 147 -7.03 -6.37 7.21
N ARG A 148 -6.42 -6.83 8.31
CA ARG A 148 -5.96 -8.22 8.44
C ARG A 148 -7.08 -9.24 8.33
N ASP A 149 -8.22 -9.00 9.00
CA ASP A 149 -9.35 -9.92 9.05
C ASP A 149 -10.05 -10.07 7.69
N SER A 150 -9.89 -9.12 6.77
CA SER A 150 -10.34 -9.26 5.38
C SER A 150 -9.45 -10.19 4.54
N GLY A 151 -8.38 -10.72 5.11
CA GLY A 151 -7.39 -11.57 4.42
C GLY A 151 -6.32 -10.79 3.66
N LYS A 152 -6.28 -9.47 3.80
CA LYS A 152 -5.24 -8.61 3.23
C LYS A 152 -4.06 -8.46 4.20
N LEU A 153 -2.87 -8.29 3.63
CA LEU A 153 -1.67 -7.92 4.39
C LEU A 153 -1.73 -6.45 4.80
N CYS A 154 -1.05 -6.10 5.89
CA CYS A 154 -0.96 -4.73 6.36
C CYS A 154 0.50 -4.33 6.58
N GLN A 155 0.95 -3.32 5.83
CA GLN A 155 2.25 -2.70 6.07
C GLN A 155 2.05 -1.44 6.93
N VAL A 156 2.90 -1.28 7.94
CA VAL A 156 2.93 -0.07 8.78
C VAL A 156 4.36 0.32 9.08
N THR A 157 4.59 1.64 9.16
CA THR A 157 5.85 2.19 9.65
C THR A 157 5.68 2.59 11.12
N VAL A 158 6.48 2.00 12.01
CA VAL A 158 6.33 2.12 13.47
C VAL A 158 7.68 2.16 14.17
N SER A 159 7.68 2.60 15.43
CA SER A 159 8.82 2.38 16.32
C SER A 159 8.92 0.90 16.73
N PRO A 160 10.06 0.45 17.31
CA PRO A 160 10.17 -0.89 17.90
C PRO A 160 9.08 -1.16 18.95
N HIS A 161 8.77 -0.15 19.77
CA HIS A 161 7.70 -0.24 20.77
C HIS A 161 6.33 -0.42 20.11
N GLY A 162 6.03 0.38 19.08
CA GLY A 162 4.79 0.30 18.32
C GLY A 162 4.58 -1.06 17.67
N ALA A 163 5.63 -1.62 17.06
CA ALA A 163 5.62 -2.97 16.52
C ALA A 163 5.27 -4.02 17.60
N LEU A 164 5.94 -3.98 18.75
CA LEU A 164 5.67 -4.90 19.87
C LEU A 164 4.27 -4.73 20.45
N THR A 165 3.70 -3.53 20.42
CA THR A 165 2.30 -3.30 20.82
C THR A 165 1.35 -3.97 19.85
N ILE A 166 1.52 -3.77 18.53
CA ILE A 166 0.68 -4.44 17.52
C ILE A 166 0.81 -5.96 17.62
N LEU A 167 2.03 -6.48 17.81
CA LEU A 167 2.29 -7.91 17.95
C LEU A 167 1.60 -8.54 19.18
N ARG A 168 1.59 -7.84 20.31
CA ARG A 168 0.93 -8.32 21.53
C ARG A 168 -0.59 -8.35 21.39
N GLU A 169 -1.16 -7.33 20.77
CA GLU A 169 -2.61 -7.15 20.67
C GLU A 169 -3.24 -7.92 19.49
N LEU A 170 -2.54 -7.99 18.36
CA LEU A 170 -3.05 -8.54 17.10
C LEU A 170 -2.23 -9.75 16.59
N GLY A 171 -1.09 -10.08 17.18
CA GLY A 171 -0.17 -11.08 16.62
C GLY A 171 0.60 -10.57 15.40
N GLY A 172 1.54 -11.37 14.90
CA GLY A 172 2.42 -10.99 13.77
C GLY A 172 1.95 -11.41 12.39
N GLN A 173 1.05 -12.38 12.28
CA GLN A 173 0.62 -12.88 10.98
C GLN A 173 -0.18 -11.82 10.22
N GLY A 174 0.22 -11.57 8.97
CA GLY A 174 -0.41 -10.60 8.09
C GLY A 174 0.17 -9.18 8.19
N PHE A 175 1.20 -8.96 9.00
CA PHE A 175 1.83 -7.64 9.14
C PHE A 175 3.24 -7.60 8.54
N ALA A 176 3.56 -6.47 7.90
CA ALA A 176 4.92 -6.08 7.50
C ALA A 176 5.29 -4.79 8.25
N PHE A 177 6.21 -4.89 9.21
CA PHE A 177 6.67 -3.73 9.98
C PHE A 177 7.89 -3.10 9.33
N VAL A 178 7.80 -1.80 9.04
CA VAL A 178 8.95 -0.97 8.72
C VAL A 178 9.30 -0.19 9.98
N ILE A 179 10.52 -0.38 10.48
CA ILE A 179 10.96 0.31 11.69
C ILE A 179 11.49 1.69 11.28
N GLY A 180 10.66 2.72 11.49
CA GLY A 180 10.92 4.10 11.06
C GLY A 180 11.48 4.96 12.18
N GLU A 181 12.24 6.00 11.81
CA GLU A 181 12.72 7.11 12.66
C GLU A 181 13.59 6.73 13.89
N SER A 182 13.83 5.45 14.14
CA SER A 182 14.79 4.99 15.14
C SER A 182 16.14 4.69 14.51
N GLN A 183 17.16 5.48 14.86
CA GLN A 183 18.57 5.12 14.61
C GLN A 183 18.99 4.04 15.60
N LEU A 184 18.51 2.82 15.40
CA LEU A 184 18.95 1.69 16.23
C LEU A 184 20.41 1.39 15.92
N THR A 185 21.21 1.18 16.97
CA THR A 185 22.51 0.54 16.78
C THR A 185 22.33 -0.92 16.34
N PRO A 186 23.35 -1.56 15.76
CA PRO A 186 23.30 -3.00 15.45
C PRO A 186 22.91 -3.87 16.64
N GLU A 187 23.36 -3.52 17.86
CA GLU A 187 23.04 -4.24 19.09
C GLU A 187 21.57 -4.08 19.48
N GLU A 188 21.03 -2.85 19.42
CA GLU A 188 19.62 -2.56 19.68
C GLU A 188 18.71 -3.26 18.66
N GLY A 189 19.12 -3.28 17.39
CA GLY A 189 18.44 -4.03 16.34
C GLY A 189 18.44 -5.54 16.60
N ALA A 190 19.58 -6.10 16.99
CA ALA A 190 19.69 -7.52 17.34
C ALA A 190 18.83 -7.90 18.55
N GLU A 191 18.76 -7.02 19.57
CA GLU A 191 17.91 -7.24 20.74
C GLU A 191 16.42 -7.14 20.39
N PHE A 192 16.04 -6.17 19.57
CA PHE A 192 14.68 -6.06 19.05
C PHE A 192 14.25 -7.33 18.30
N LEU A 193 15.12 -7.86 17.42
CA LEU A 193 14.84 -9.12 16.71
C LEU A 193 14.62 -10.32 17.65
N LYS A 194 15.29 -10.37 18.81
CA LYS A 194 15.03 -11.43 19.81
C LYS A 194 13.63 -11.31 20.41
N GLN A 195 13.17 -10.08 20.65
CA GLN A 195 11.82 -9.82 21.16
C GLN A 195 10.71 -10.19 20.17
N LEU A 196 11.02 -10.24 18.86
CA LEU A 196 10.08 -10.68 17.83
C LEU A 196 9.90 -12.20 17.77
N LYS A 197 10.90 -12.99 18.19
CA LYS A 197 10.90 -14.47 18.07
C LYS A 197 9.64 -15.17 18.59
N PRO A 198 9.06 -14.78 19.74
CA PRO A 198 7.83 -15.42 20.22
C PRO A 198 6.65 -15.29 19.26
N PHE A 199 6.64 -14.27 18.39
CA PHE A 199 5.54 -13.95 17.47
C PHE A 199 5.74 -14.51 16.05
N THR A 200 6.93 -15.04 15.72
CA THR A 200 7.29 -15.48 14.36
C THR A 200 7.39 -16.99 14.20
N ASN A 201 7.03 -17.78 15.23
CA ASN A 201 7.11 -19.24 15.23
C ASN A 201 5.98 -19.91 14.41
N HIS A 202 5.96 -19.67 13.10
CA HIS A 202 5.43 -20.60 12.11
C HIS A 202 6.31 -20.55 10.83
N GLN A 203 7.12 -21.60 10.67
CA GLN A 203 7.99 -21.99 9.55
C GLN A 203 9.02 -20.98 9.00
N PRO A 204 10.33 -21.27 9.09
CA PRO A 204 11.35 -20.55 8.35
C PRO A 204 11.32 -21.02 6.89
N SER A 205 10.60 -20.32 6.02
CA SER A 205 10.89 -20.37 4.59
C SER A 205 11.03 -18.93 4.08
N LEU A 206 12.26 -18.58 3.70
CA LEU A 206 12.68 -17.56 2.71
C LEU A 206 13.63 -16.44 3.16
N TYR A 207 14.01 -16.32 4.44
CA TYR A 207 15.00 -15.29 4.85
C TYR A 207 16.35 -15.87 5.28
N THR A 208 16.98 -16.62 4.37
CA THR A 208 18.45 -16.81 4.37
C THR A 208 18.92 -16.91 2.92
N ALA A 209 18.80 -15.81 2.17
CA ALA A 209 19.73 -15.57 1.08
C ALA A 209 20.96 -14.88 1.69
N ALA A 210 21.85 -15.70 2.26
CA ALA A 210 23.22 -15.25 2.47
C ALA A 210 23.78 -14.92 1.08
N LEU A 211 24.04 -13.63 0.83
CA LEU A 211 24.85 -13.23 -0.31
C LEU A 211 26.25 -13.84 -0.12
N PRO A 212 26.75 -14.68 -1.04
CA PRO A 212 28.15 -15.04 -1.02
C PRO A 212 28.98 -13.79 -1.33
N VAL A 213 30.07 -13.63 -0.57
CA VAL A 213 31.18 -12.70 -0.85
C VAL A 213 31.78 -13.00 -2.21
#